data_AF-A0A842SGY8-F1
#
_entry.id   AF-A0A842SGY8-F1
#
_cell.length_a   1.000
_cell.length_b   1.000
_cell.length_c   1.000
_cell.angle_alpha   90.00
_cell.angle_beta   90.00
_cell.angle_gamma   90.00
#
_symmetry.space_group_name_H-M   'P 1'
#
loop_
_entity.id
_entity.type
_entity.pdbx_description
1 polymer ?
#
loop_
_entity_poly.entity_id
_entity_poly.type
_entity_poly.pdbx_seq_one_letter_code
_entity_poly.pdbx_strand_id
1 'polypeptide(L)' 'MKKVPIIKKTRLTIEGIEGFMIRKVTPFGTSAKVSCPKRYLGRTVYLVIIKDKSHKKRR' A
#
# COMPACT_ATOMS: atom_id res chain seq x y z
N MET A 1 1.61 -9.03 13.79
CA MET A 1 1.59 -9.02 12.31
C MET A 1 1.62 -10.45 11.81
N LYS A 2 0.54 -10.94 11.16
CA LYS A 2 0.63 -12.19 10.41
C LYS A 2 1.65 -11.98 9.26
N LYS A 3 2.51 -12.97 8.97
CA LYS A 3 3.46 -12.89 7.85
C LYS A 3 2.66 -12.78 6.56
N VAL A 4 2.61 -11.58 5.96
CA VAL A 4 2.10 -11.42 4.60
C VAL A 4 3.16 -11.96 3.65
N PRO A 5 2.85 -12.97 2.82
CA PRO A 5 3.79 -13.53 1.85
C PRO A 5 4.11 -12.48 0.77
N ILE A 6 5.39 -12.34 0.44
CA ILE A 6 5.83 -11.48 -0.66
C ILE A 6 5.92 -12.35 -1.91
N ILE A 7 5.14 -11.99 -2.92
CA ILE A 7 5.21 -12.63 -4.23
C ILE A 7 6.28 -11.89 -5.04
N LYS A 8 7.41 -12.53 -5.33
CA LYS A 8 8.47 -11.96 -6.17
C LYS A 8 7.98 -11.96 -7.63
N LYS A 9 7.67 -10.78 -8.16
CA LYS A 9 7.31 -10.57 -9.57
C LYS A 9 8.02 -9.32 -10.09
N THR A 10 8.40 -9.34 -11.36
CA THR A 10 8.98 -8.20 -12.07
C THR A 10 7.92 -7.26 -12.64
N ARG A 11 6.68 -7.76 -12.82
CA ARG A 11 5.54 -7.00 -13.35
C ARG A 11 4.34 -7.11 -12.42
N LEU A 12 3.69 -5.97 -12.16
CA LEU A 12 2.47 -5.84 -11.39
C LEU A 12 1.42 -5.15 -12.27
N THR A 13 0.25 -5.76 -12.43
CA THR A 13 -0.90 -5.20 -13.17
C THR A 13 -2.08 -5.12 -12.21
N ILE A 14 -2.61 -3.91 -12.03
CA ILE A 14 -3.72 -3.61 -11.12
C ILE A 14 -4.75 -2.79 -11.91
N GLU A 15 -6.02 -3.18 -11.84
CA GLU A 15 -7.14 -2.47 -12.44
C GLU A 15 -8.00 -1.81 -11.35
N GLY A 16 -8.75 -0.76 -11.69
CA GLY A 16 -9.61 -0.05 -10.72
C GLY A 16 -8.85 0.81 -9.71
N ILE A 17 -7.69 1.35 -10.12
CA ILE A 17 -6.87 2.23 -9.30
C ILE A 17 -7.59 3.57 -9.09
N GLU A 18 -7.66 4.03 -7.84
CA GLU A 18 -8.09 5.38 -7.48
C GLU A 18 -6.91 6.36 -7.57
N GLY A 19 -5.75 5.92 -7.11
CA GLY A 19 -4.49 6.64 -7.22
C GLY A 19 -3.32 5.80 -6.71
N PHE A 20 -2.10 6.35 -6.82
CA PHE A 20 -0.91 5.74 -6.24
C PHE A 20 0.01 6.83 -5.68
N MET A 21 0.82 6.47 -4.69
CA MET A 21 1.87 7.34 -4.16
C MET A 21 3.20 6.61 -4.09
N ILE A 22 4.28 7.36 -4.31
CA ILE A 22 5.66 6.89 -4.21
C ILE A 22 6.27 7.54 -2.97
N ARG A 23 6.63 6.74 -1.97
CA ARG A 23 7.20 7.25 -0.72
C ARG A 23 8.34 6.38 -0.21
N LYS A 24 9.24 7.01 0.55
CA LYS A 24 10.31 6.31 1.29
C LYS A 24 9.76 5.82 2.62
N VAL A 25 10.09 4.59 3.01
CA VAL A 25 9.65 4.04 4.31
C VAL A 25 10.44 4.70 5.43
N THR A 26 9.75 5.43 6.30
CA THR A 26 10.29 6.07 7.50
C THR A 26 9.64 5.48 8.76
N PRO A 27 10.29 5.60 9.94
CA PRO A 27 9.66 5.27 11.23
C PRO A 27 8.36 6.09 11.44
N PHE A 28 7.37 5.47 12.09
CA PHE A 28 6.01 6.02 12.20
C PHE A 28 5.90 7.23 13.14
N GLY A 29 5.10 8.23 12.74
CA GLY A 29 4.54 9.30 13.58
C GLY A 29 3.00 9.18 13.73
N THR A 30 2.28 10.30 13.93
CA THR A 30 0.83 10.39 14.25
C THR A 30 -0.15 10.12 13.09
N SER A 31 0.27 9.47 12.00
CA SER A 31 -0.57 9.25 10.80
C SER A 31 -1.04 7.79 10.64
N ALA A 32 -2.03 7.58 9.78
CA ALA A 32 -2.62 6.27 9.47
C ALA A 32 -1.56 5.27 8.98
N LYS A 33 -1.64 4.02 9.49
CA LYS A 33 -0.56 3.03 9.38
C LYS A 33 -0.81 1.96 8.33
N VAL A 34 -0.08 2.04 7.21
CA VAL A 34 0.10 0.89 6.31
C VAL A 34 1.25 0.03 6.85
N SER A 35 0.95 -1.24 7.13
CA SER A 35 1.89 -2.16 7.79
C SER A 35 3.02 -2.61 6.85
N CYS A 36 4.11 -1.84 6.77
CA CYS A 36 5.32 -2.23 6.05
C CYS A 36 6.33 -2.95 6.98
N PRO A 37 6.86 -4.14 6.60
CA PRO A 37 7.92 -4.81 7.37
C PRO A 37 9.19 -3.95 7.53
N LYS A 38 9.80 -3.94 8.73
CA LYS A 38 11.02 -3.15 9.05
C LYS A 38 12.19 -3.37 8.07
N ARG A 39 12.30 -4.56 7.45
CA ARG A 39 13.30 -4.88 6.43
C ARG A 39 13.29 -3.98 5.17
N TYR A 40 12.23 -3.18 5.00
CA TYR A 40 12.07 -2.24 3.89
C TYR A 40 12.29 -0.77 4.28
N LEU A 41 12.72 -0.48 5.52
CA LEU A 41 13.12 0.87 5.93
C LEU A 41 14.16 1.44 4.96
N GLY A 42 14.00 2.72 4.61
CA GLY A 42 14.89 3.41 3.68
C GLY A 42 14.70 3.08 2.19
N ARG A 43 13.81 2.13 1.84
CA ARG A 43 13.50 1.82 0.44
C ARG A 43 12.34 2.68 -0.08
N THR A 44 12.32 2.88 -1.39
CA THR A 44 11.17 3.47 -2.12
C THR A 44 10.09 2.41 -2.29
N VAL A 45 8.86 2.76 -1.92
CA VAL A 45 7.69 1.87 -2.00
C VAL A 45 6.58 2.57 -2.77
N TYR A 46 5.89 1.79 -3.59
CA TYR A 46 4.65 2.19 -4.25
C TYR A 46 3.47 1.76 -3.39
N LEU A 47 2.58 2.70 -3.09
CA LEU A 47 1.35 2.44 -2.36
C LEU A 47 0.20 2.74 -3.32
N VAL A 48 -0.49 1.67 -3.74
CA VAL A 48 -1.59 1.75 -4.70
C VAL A 48 -2.90 1.73 -3.92
N ILE A 49 -3.74 2.73 -4.16
CA ILE A 49 -5.08 2.83 -3.58
C ILE A 49 -6.05 2.34 -4.63
N ILE A 50 -6.78 1.27 -4.31
CA ILE A 50 -7.84 0.71 -5.16
C ILE A 50 -9.17 1.35 -4.77
N LYS A 51 -10.01 1.63 -5.77
CA LYS A 51 -11.37 2.11 -5.52
C LYS A 51 -12.12 1.07 -4.70
N ASP A 52 -12.65 1.47 -3.56
CA ASP A 52 -13.49 0.59 -2.77
C ASP A 52 -14.82 0.35 -3.52
N LYS A 53 -15.11 -0.92 -3.85
CA LYS A 53 -16.39 -1.29 -4.47
C LYS A 53 -17.57 -1.24 -3.49
N SER A 54 -17.33 -0.98 -2.20
CA SER A 54 -18.34 -1.16 -1.15
C SER A 54 -19.14 0.08 -0.75
N HIS A 55 -18.85 1.28 -1.26
CA HIS A 55 -19.68 2.46 -0.97
C HIS A 55 -20.66 2.73 -2.11
N LYS A 56 -21.74 1.95 -2.16
CA LYS A 56 -23.04 2.45 -2.63
C LYS A 56 -23.29 3.75 -1.87
N LYS A 57 -23.12 4.89 -2.55
CA LYS A 57 -23.41 6.21 -2.01
C LYS A 57 -24.92 6.27 -1.72
N ARG A 58 -25.30 5.92 -0.50
CA ARG A 58 -26.55 6.38 0.11
C ARG A 58 -26.30 7.83 0.49
N ARG A 59 -26.64 8.75 -0.41
CA ARG A 59 -27.16 10.11 -0.19
C ARG A 59 -27.06 10.91 -1.47
#